data_AF-X1S4F6-F1
#
_entry.id   AF-X1S4F6-F1
#
_cell.length_a   1.000
_cell.length_b   1.000
_cell.length_c   1.000
_cell.angle_alpha   90.00
_cell.angle_beta   90.00
_cell.angle_gamma   90.00
#
_symmetry.space_group_name_H-M   'P 1'
#
loop_
_entity.id
_entity.type
_entity.pdbx_description
1 polymer ?
#
loop_
_entity_poly.entity_id
_entity_poly.type
_entity_poly.pdbx_seq_one_letter_code
_entity_poly.pdbx_strand_id
1 'polypeptide(L)'
;MSIDENLAYEITKRLSFPRLVGSEGEKEAIKVVVDEFEKMGYNTINREKFQTSLYNWKRIELLFLTMGILYILLAISYYNLPILSLVIITLIVICVIKLSKISDSNKINLMKNDRYNFETENIYVNLKSKNSLANLIFIAHYDSKSQVFSSIIRIYLIMVSVLGGLILLVVFFVLSVLKIIFTFNNIILDNILL
;
A
#
# COMPACT_ATOMS: atom_id res chain seq x y z
N MET A 1 -23.29 -33.08 -15.11
CA MET A 1 -22.15 -33.07 -14.18
C MET A 1 -22.67 -32.50 -12.87
N SER A 2 -22.84 -33.33 -11.84
CA SER A 2 -23.22 -32.83 -10.51
C SER A 2 -22.01 -32.13 -9.91
N ILE A 3 -22.22 -30.97 -9.30
CA ILE A 3 -21.16 -30.29 -8.53
C ILE A 3 -20.91 -31.12 -7.27
N ASP A 4 -19.66 -31.51 -7.05
CA ASP A 4 -19.24 -32.15 -5.80
C ASP A 4 -18.80 -31.08 -4.79
N GLU A 5 -19.71 -30.72 -3.89
CA GLU A 5 -19.47 -29.70 -2.88
C GLU A 5 -18.35 -30.08 -1.91
N ASN A 6 -18.17 -31.37 -1.61
CA ASN A 6 -17.12 -31.84 -0.70
C ASN A 6 -15.74 -31.67 -1.33
N LEU A 7 -15.62 -31.98 -2.62
CA LEU A 7 -14.39 -31.75 -3.37
C LEU A 7 -14.04 -30.26 -3.40
N ALA A 8 -15.01 -29.39 -3.69
CA ALA A 8 -14.80 -27.95 -3.70
C ALA A 8 -14.35 -27.41 -2.33
N TYR A 9 -14.97 -27.90 -1.25
CA TYR A 9 -14.60 -27.54 0.12
C TYR A 9 -13.17 -27.98 0.48
N GLU A 10 -12.78 -29.22 0.16
CA GLU A 10 -11.44 -29.73 0.48
C GLU A 10 -10.33 -29.02 -0.31
N ILE A 11 -10.57 -28.70 -1.59
CA ILE A 11 -9.64 -27.86 -2.38
C ILE A 11 -9.50 -26.47 -1.74
N THR A 12 -10.63 -25.86 -1.37
CA THR A 12 -10.65 -24.53 -0.73
C THR A 12 -9.87 -24.55 0.60
N LYS A 13 -10.09 -25.58 1.42
CA LYS A 13 -9.40 -25.78 2.70
C LYS A 13 -7.89 -25.91 2.51
N ARG A 14 -7.45 -26.66 1.49
CA ARG A 14 -6.03 -26.78 1.16
C ARG A 14 -5.42 -25.46 0.72
N LEU A 15 -6.18 -24.57 0.07
CA LEU A 15 -5.72 -23.22 -0.28
C LEU A 15 -5.91 -22.18 0.83
N SER A 16 -6.48 -22.56 1.98
CA SER A 16 -6.86 -21.62 3.06
C SER A 16 -5.69 -21.28 3.98
N PHE A 17 -4.64 -20.67 3.42
CA PHE A 17 -3.50 -20.15 4.16
C PHE A 17 -2.96 -18.85 3.53
N PRO A 18 -2.13 -18.05 4.25
CA PRO A 18 -1.54 -16.84 3.71
C PRO A 18 -0.60 -17.12 2.54
N ARG A 19 -0.89 -16.54 1.38
CA ARG A 19 -0.23 -16.78 0.09
C ARG A 19 -0.03 -15.46 -0.65
N LEU A 20 0.70 -14.55 0.01
CA LEU A 20 1.10 -13.28 -0.59
C LEU A 20 2.07 -13.52 -1.73
N VAL A 21 1.94 -12.76 -2.80
CA VAL A 21 2.92 -12.79 -3.90
C VAL A 21 4.36 -12.62 -3.40
N GLY A 22 5.26 -13.47 -3.89
CA GLY A 22 6.66 -13.57 -3.50
C GLY A 22 6.93 -14.37 -2.21
N SER A 23 5.91 -14.91 -1.54
CA SER A 23 6.08 -15.68 -0.28
C SER A 23 6.19 -17.19 -0.51
N GLU A 24 6.68 -17.93 0.48
CA GLU A 24 6.66 -19.40 0.45
C GLU A 24 5.23 -19.95 0.38
N GLY A 25 4.25 -19.24 0.94
CA GLY A 25 2.84 -19.59 0.79
C GLY A 25 2.37 -19.51 -0.67
N GLU A 26 2.81 -18.52 -1.44
CA GLU A 26 2.48 -18.47 -2.87
C GLU A 26 3.01 -19.72 -3.60
N LYS A 27 4.26 -20.09 -3.35
CA LYS A 27 4.87 -21.29 -3.95
C LYS A 27 4.10 -22.55 -3.60
N GLU A 28 3.60 -22.65 -2.37
CA GLU A 28 2.78 -23.78 -1.94
C GLU A 28 1.40 -23.75 -2.61
N ALA A 29 0.77 -22.58 -2.75
CA ALA A 29 -0.51 -22.44 -3.42
C ALA A 29 -0.41 -22.84 -4.91
N ILE A 30 0.69 -22.45 -5.57
CA ILE A 30 1.01 -22.88 -6.94
C ILE A 30 1.05 -24.41 -7.04
N LYS A 31 1.76 -25.09 -6.12
CA LYS A 31 1.80 -26.56 -6.11
C LYS A 31 0.41 -27.16 -5.94
N VAL A 32 -0.37 -26.66 -4.97
CA VAL A 32 -1.74 -27.14 -4.76
C VAL A 32 -2.58 -26.99 -6.03
N VAL A 33 -2.50 -25.86 -6.74
CA VAL A 33 -3.25 -25.63 -7.98
C VAL A 33 -2.80 -26.59 -9.09
N VAL A 34 -1.50 -26.76 -9.29
CA VAL A 34 -0.96 -27.70 -10.29
C VAL A 34 -1.38 -29.13 -9.97
N ASP A 35 -1.21 -29.58 -8.72
CA ASP A 35 -1.60 -30.91 -8.27
C ASP A 35 -3.09 -31.19 -8.50
N GLU A 36 -3.97 -30.20 -8.27
CA GLU A 36 -5.39 -30.35 -8.52
C GLU A 36 -5.72 -30.44 -10.01
N PHE A 37 -5.05 -29.67 -10.86
CA PHE A 37 -5.21 -29.83 -12.31
C PHE A 37 -4.75 -31.22 -12.79
N GLU A 38 -3.63 -31.73 -12.27
CA GLU A 38 -3.14 -33.07 -12.60
C GLU A 38 -4.11 -34.17 -12.16
N LYS A 39 -4.63 -34.10 -10.94
CA LYS A 39 -5.64 -35.05 -10.42
C LYS A 39 -6.95 -35.03 -11.21
N MET A 40 -7.32 -33.88 -11.77
CA MET A 40 -8.48 -33.74 -12.66
C MET A 40 -8.22 -34.28 -14.08
N GLY A 41 -7.01 -34.76 -14.37
CA GLY A 41 -6.65 -35.39 -15.64
C GLY A 41 -6.27 -34.40 -16.74
N TYR A 42 -5.88 -33.16 -16.39
CA TYR A 42 -5.39 -32.21 -17.37
C TYR A 42 -3.93 -32.49 -17.74
N ASN A 43 -3.74 -33.00 -18.97
CA ASN A 43 -2.41 -33.41 -19.45
C ASN A 43 -1.47 -32.25 -19.85
N THR A 44 -2.00 -31.04 -20.06
CA THR A 44 -1.22 -29.86 -20.47
C THR A 44 -1.54 -28.68 -19.58
N ILE A 45 -0.75 -28.51 -18.52
CA ILE A 45 -0.80 -27.36 -17.63
C ILE A 45 0.25 -26.36 -18.09
N ASN A 46 -0.19 -25.16 -18.45
CA ASN A 46 0.69 -24.08 -18.87
C ASN A 46 1.00 -23.18 -17.67
N ARG A 47 2.26 -22.77 -17.54
CA ARG A 47 2.73 -21.86 -16.50
C ARG A 47 3.39 -20.67 -17.17
N GLU A 48 2.79 -19.50 -17.03
CA GLU A 48 3.30 -18.25 -17.58
C GLU A 48 3.95 -17.44 -16.46
N LYS A 49 5.27 -17.43 -16.45
CA LYS A 49 6.04 -16.70 -15.43
C LYS A 49 6.16 -15.22 -15.77
N PHE A 50 6.02 -14.38 -14.76
CA PHE A 50 6.21 -12.95 -14.88
C PHE A 50 6.81 -12.36 -13.59
N GLN A 51 7.32 -11.14 -13.69
CA GLN A 51 7.88 -10.41 -12.55
C GLN A 51 6.92 -9.33 -12.06
N THR A 52 6.81 -9.21 -10.74
CA THR A 52 6.02 -8.16 -10.09
C THR A 52 6.78 -7.56 -8.91
N SER A 53 6.32 -6.41 -8.39
CA SER A 53 6.98 -5.72 -7.29
C SER A 53 5.99 -5.10 -6.32
N LEU A 54 6.36 -5.10 -5.03
CA LEU A 54 5.64 -4.41 -3.96
C LEU A 54 6.18 -2.98 -3.71
N TYR A 55 7.02 -2.47 -4.61
CA TYR A 55 7.73 -1.19 -4.43
C TYR A 55 6.82 -0.01 -4.07
N ASN A 56 5.72 0.18 -4.81
CA ASN A 56 4.80 1.29 -4.57
C ASN A 56 4.20 1.22 -3.15
N TRP A 57 3.88 0.01 -2.69
CA TRP A 57 3.36 -0.20 -1.34
C TRP A 57 4.41 0.15 -0.28
N LYS A 58 5.65 -0.31 -0.44
CA LYS A 58 6.76 0.01 0.47
C LYS A 58 7.12 1.50 0.48
N ARG A 59 7.00 2.17 -0.67
CA ARG A 59 7.21 3.61 -0.77
C ARG A 59 6.14 4.39 -0.01
N ILE A 60 4.88 3.98 -0.10
CA ILE A 60 3.78 4.58 0.66
C ILE A 60 3.99 4.37 2.16
N GLU A 61 4.37 3.16 2.58
CA GLU A 61 4.70 2.83 3.98
C GLU A 61 5.79 3.76 4.55
N LEU A 62 6.90 3.92 3.82
CA LEU A 62 8.00 4.81 4.20
C LEU A 62 7.57 6.28 4.30
N LEU A 63 6.70 6.73 3.41
CA LEU A 63 6.18 8.11 3.43
C LEU A 63 5.27 8.35 4.64
N PHE A 64 4.39 7.41 5.00
CA PHE A 64 3.59 7.52 6.23
C PHE A 64 4.47 7.58 7.49
N LEU A 65 5.51 6.74 7.56
CA LEU A 65 6.49 6.79 8.65
C LEU A 65 7.18 8.16 8.72
N THR A 66 7.62 8.67 7.56
CA THR A 66 8.28 9.98 7.46
C THR A 66 7.35 11.11 7.92
N MET A 67 6.07 11.08 7.52
CA MET A 67 5.06 12.03 7.96
C MET A 67 4.85 11.98 9.48
N GLY A 68 4.79 10.78 10.08
CA GLY A 68 4.70 10.61 11.53
C GLY A 68 5.88 11.28 12.28
N ILE A 69 7.10 11.06 11.79
CA ILE A 69 8.30 11.71 12.35
C ILE A 69 8.21 13.23 12.22
N LEU A 70 7.80 13.75 11.05
CA LEU A 70 7.65 15.19 10.85
C LEU A 70 6.59 15.81 11.76
N TYR A 71 5.49 15.12 12.06
CA TYR A 71 4.49 15.60 13.03
C TYR A 71 5.05 15.67 14.46
N ILE A 72 5.85 14.70 14.88
CA ILE A 72 6.52 14.73 16.19
C ILE A 72 7.51 15.91 16.24
N LEU A 73 8.32 16.09 15.20
CA LEU A 73 9.24 17.21 15.09
C LEU A 73 8.52 18.55 15.06
N LEU A 74 7.36 18.64 14.40
CA LEU A 74 6.52 19.84 14.39
C LEU A 74 6.10 20.22 15.81
N ALA A 75 5.59 19.26 16.58
CA ALA A 75 5.19 19.50 17.96
C ALA A 75 6.36 19.99 18.82
N ILE A 76 7.54 19.36 18.72
CA ILE A 76 8.74 19.77 19.45
C ILE A 76 9.21 21.18 19.02
N SER A 77 9.24 21.44 17.71
CA SER A 77 9.74 22.70 17.15
C SER A 77 8.91 23.91 17.57
N TYR A 78 7.59 23.76 17.69
CA TYR A 78 6.68 24.83 18.10
C TYR A 78 7.04 25.40 19.49
N TYR A 79 7.42 24.53 20.43
CA TYR A 79 7.79 24.96 21.78
C TYR A 79 9.14 25.69 21.79
N ASN A 80 10.11 25.20 21.03
CA ASN A 80 11.49 25.73 21.02
C ASN A 80 11.66 26.96 20.13
N LEU A 81 11.37 26.83 18.83
CA LEU A 81 11.62 27.84 17.81
C LEU A 81 10.44 27.89 16.81
N PRO A 82 9.50 28.82 16.96
CA PRO A 82 8.30 28.92 16.11
C PRO A 82 8.59 29.12 14.61
N ILE A 83 9.77 29.59 14.24
CA ILE A 83 10.18 29.68 12.83
C ILE A 83 10.48 28.27 12.28
N LEU A 84 11.06 27.39 13.09
CA LEU A 84 11.36 26.02 12.70
C LEU A 84 10.08 25.20 12.44
N SER A 85 9.01 25.45 13.19
CA SER A 85 7.72 24.81 12.93
C SER A 85 7.15 25.18 11.56
N LEU A 86 7.31 26.43 11.10
CA LEU A 86 6.91 26.84 9.75
C LEU A 86 7.72 26.13 8.65
N VAL A 87 9.02 25.94 8.88
CA VAL A 87 9.88 25.15 7.97
C VAL A 87 9.39 23.71 7.89
N ILE A 88 9.10 23.08 9.03
CA ILE A 88 8.61 21.69 9.09
C ILE A 88 7.23 21.57 8.42
N ILE A 89 6.31 22.51 8.64
CA ILE A 89 5.01 22.55 7.95
C ILE A 89 5.21 22.56 6.43
N THR A 90 6.13 23.39 5.93
CA THR A 90 6.45 23.47 4.51
C THR A 90 6.97 22.14 3.96
N LEU A 91 7.86 21.46 4.70
CA LEU A 91 8.35 20.12 4.34
C LEU A 91 7.22 19.09 4.29
N ILE A 92 6.30 19.11 5.27
CA ILE A 92 5.13 18.23 5.29
C ILE A 92 4.25 18.47 4.05
N VAL A 93 3.97 19.72 3.70
CA VAL A 93 3.18 20.06 2.50
C VAL A 93 3.87 19.55 1.22
N ILE A 94 5.18 19.73 1.09
CA ILE A 94 5.96 19.19 -0.04
C ILE A 94 5.84 17.66 -0.11
N CYS A 95 5.92 16.96 1.03
CA CYS A 95 5.73 15.51 1.10
C CYS A 95 4.32 15.09 0.63
N VAL A 96 3.26 15.79 1.06
CA VAL A 96 1.88 15.52 0.63
C VAL A 96 1.69 15.73 -0.88
N ILE A 97 2.27 16.80 -1.45
CA ILE A 97 2.23 17.05 -2.90
C ILE A 97 2.95 15.93 -3.66
N LYS A 98 4.12 15.49 -3.18
CA LYS A 98 4.85 14.37 -3.78
C LYS A 98 4.07 13.06 -3.70
N LEU A 99 3.37 12.80 -2.59
CA LEU A 99 2.49 11.64 -2.41
C LEU A 99 1.36 11.63 -3.45
N SER A 100 0.69 12.76 -3.63
CA SER A 100 -0.42 12.90 -4.58
C SER A 100 0.02 12.55 -6.02
N LYS A 101 1.22 13.01 -6.42
CA LYS A 101 1.81 12.70 -7.73
C LYS A 101 2.16 11.22 -7.93
N ILE A 102 2.43 10.47 -6.86
CA ILE A 102 2.66 9.01 -6.94
C ILE A 102 1.34 8.29 -7.20
N SER A 103 0.24 8.77 -6.61
CA SER A 103 -1.10 8.19 -6.77
C SER A 103 -1.63 8.36 -8.19
N ASP A 104 -1.35 9.49 -8.84
CA ASP A 104 -1.82 9.80 -10.21
C ASP A 104 -1.00 9.14 -11.32
N SER A 105 0.06 8.42 -10.97
CA SER A 105 0.92 7.72 -11.91
C SER A 105 0.22 6.44 -12.41
N ASN A 106 -0.58 6.55 -13.48
CA ASN A 106 -1.11 5.41 -14.23
C ASN A 106 -0.03 4.51 -14.87
N LYS A 107 1.23 4.94 -14.81
CA LYS A 107 2.35 4.10 -15.22
C LYS A 107 2.76 3.22 -14.05
N ILE A 108 2.61 1.91 -14.21
CA ILE A 108 3.37 0.95 -13.43
C ILE A 108 4.83 1.17 -13.83
N ASN A 109 5.48 2.12 -13.16
CA ASN A 109 6.92 2.18 -13.15
C ASN A 109 7.35 0.95 -12.35
N LEU A 110 7.46 -0.19 -13.02
CA LEU A 110 8.42 -1.21 -12.64
C LEU A 110 9.74 -0.46 -12.58
N MET A 111 10.08 0.10 -11.42
CA MET A 111 11.43 0.56 -11.23
C MET A 111 12.29 -0.64 -11.61
N LYS A 112 13.30 -0.43 -12.47
CA LYS A 112 14.38 -1.38 -12.78
C LYS A 112 15.18 -1.66 -11.51
N ASN A 113 14.52 -2.18 -10.49
CA ASN A 113 15.10 -2.59 -9.25
C ASN A 113 14.79 -4.08 -9.16
N ASP A 114 15.43 -4.84 -10.04
CA ASP A 114 15.35 -6.29 -10.15
C ASP A 114 15.61 -6.98 -8.80
N ARG A 115 16.25 -6.26 -7.87
CA ARG A 115 16.52 -6.68 -6.49
C ARG A 115 15.28 -6.93 -5.63
N TYR A 116 14.14 -6.31 -5.94
CA TYR A 116 12.89 -6.46 -5.18
C TYR A 116 11.71 -6.89 -6.06
N ASN A 117 12.02 -7.45 -7.22
CA ASN A 117 11.02 -8.12 -8.04
C ASN A 117 10.86 -9.55 -7.56
N PHE A 118 9.62 -10.00 -7.50
CA PHE A 118 9.26 -11.38 -7.21
C PHE A 118 8.85 -12.03 -8.51
N GLU A 119 9.35 -13.25 -8.75
CA GLU A 119 8.83 -14.11 -9.81
C GLU A 119 7.53 -14.75 -9.31
N THR A 120 6.49 -14.65 -10.12
CA THR A 120 5.17 -15.23 -9.90
C THR A 120 4.69 -15.79 -11.25
N GLU A 121 3.55 -16.47 -11.28
CA GLU A 121 3.11 -17.15 -12.49
C GLU A 121 1.59 -17.29 -12.60
N ASN A 122 1.08 -17.15 -13.81
CA ASN A 122 -0.28 -17.57 -14.12
C ASN A 122 -0.28 -19.05 -14.49
N ILE A 123 -1.22 -19.81 -13.95
CA ILE A 123 -1.41 -21.22 -14.27
C ILE A 123 -2.71 -21.35 -15.04
N TYR A 124 -2.67 -21.99 -16.21
CA TYR A 124 -3.87 -22.18 -17.02
C TYR A 124 -3.84 -23.48 -17.81
N VAL A 125 -5.03 -24.00 -18.05
CA VAL A 125 -5.27 -25.16 -18.92
C VAL A 125 -6.11 -24.70 -20.10
N ASN A 126 -5.76 -25.17 -21.29
CA ASN A 126 -6.52 -24.88 -22.51
C ASN A 126 -7.16 -26.16 -23.05
N LEU A 127 -8.48 -26.22 -23.03
CA LEU A 127 -9.26 -27.30 -23.62
C LEU A 127 -9.72 -26.87 -25.01
N LYS A 128 -8.96 -27.26 -26.04
CA LYS A 128 -9.33 -26.98 -27.43
C LYS A 128 -10.47 -27.89 -27.89
N SER A 129 -11.57 -27.31 -28.34
CA SER A 129 -12.60 -28.01 -29.10
C SER A 129 -12.38 -27.79 -30.60
N LYS A 130 -12.51 -28.84 -31.41
CA LYS A 130 -12.25 -28.78 -32.86
C LYS A 130 -13.19 -27.83 -33.62
N ASN A 131 -14.38 -27.55 -33.07
CA ASN A 131 -15.44 -26.76 -33.72
C ASN A 131 -15.96 -25.63 -32.80
N SER A 132 -15.13 -25.03 -31.94
CA SER A 132 -15.58 -23.94 -31.08
C SER A 132 -15.72 -22.62 -31.84
N LEU A 133 -16.90 -22.01 -31.77
CA LEU A 133 -17.17 -20.65 -32.29
C LEU A 133 -16.74 -19.55 -31.31
N ALA A 134 -16.48 -19.90 -30.05
CA ALA A 134 -16.12 -18.96 -28.99
C ALA A 134 -15.20 -19.61 -27.96
N ASN A 135 -14.41 -18.78 -27.28
CA ASN A 135 -13.57 -19.18 -26.14
C ASN A 135 -14.30 -18.81 -24.85
N LEU A 136 -14.50 -19.78 -23.97
CA LEU A 136 -14.99 -19.55 -22.62
C LEU A 136 -13.79 -19.60 -21.66
N ILE A 137 -13.57 -18.51 -20.92
CA ILE A 137 -12.44 -18.39 -20.00
C ILE A 137 -12.98 -18.27 -18.57
N PHE A 138 -12.58 -19.20 -17.72
CA PHE A 138 -12.80 -19.12 -16.28
C PHE A 138 -11.51 -18.65 -15.62
N ILE A 139 -11.59 -17.58 -14.84
CA ILE A 139 -10.45 -16.95 -14.19
C ILE A 139 -10.71 -16.85 -12.70
N ALA A 140 -9.71 -17.23 -11.91
CA ALA A 140 -9.66 -16.99 -10.48
C ALA A 140 -8.23 -16.56 -10.11
N HIS A 141 -8.10 -15.76 -9.06
CA HIS A 141 -6.80 -15.43 -8.49
C HIS A 141 -6.52 -16.40 -7.33
N TYR A 142 -5.32 -16.97 -7.29
CA TYR A 142 -4.92 -17.90 -6.24
C TYR A 142 -4.15 -17.22 -5.12
N ASP A 143 -3.71 -15.97 -5.28
CA ASP A 143 -2.99 -15.22 -4.26
C ASP A 143 -3.94 -14.65 -3.19
N SER A 144 -3.39 -14.33 -2.03
CA SER A 144 -4.13 -13.68 -0.94
C SER A 144 -3.58 -12.31 -0.64
N LYS A 145 -4.48 -11.39 -0.28
CA LYS A 145 -4.09 -10.09 0.26
C LYS A 145 -3.63 -10.24 1.71
N SER A 146 -2.34 -10.03 1.99
CA SER A 146 -1.85 -9.99 3.37
C SER A 146 -2.38 -8.78 4.11
N GLN A 147 -3.35 -8.99 5.00
CA GLN A 147 -3.94 -7.95 5.82
C GLN A 147 -4.12 -8.46 7.25
N VAL A 148 -3.59 -7.70 8.21
CA VAL A 148 -3.78 -7.98 9.64
C VAL A 148 -5.05 -7.31 10.17
N PHE A 149 -5.34 -6.09 9.69
CA PHE A 149 -6.51 -5.32 10.10
C PHE A 149 -7.66 -5.45 9.09
N SER A 150 -8.89 -5.47 9.61
CA SER A 150 -10.08 -5.39 8.78
C SER A 150 -10.10 -4.10 7.95
N SER A 151 -10.78 -4.16 6.80
CA SER A 151 -10.90 -3.01 5.90
C SER A 151 -11.47 -1.77 6.60
N ILE A 152 -12.43 -1.97 7.50
CA ILE A 152 -13.07 -0.89 8.27
C ILE A 152 -12.06 -0.18 9.18
N ILE A 153 -11.28 -0.93 9.97
CA ILE A 153 -10.27 -0.34 10.85
C ILE A 153 -9.25 0.45 10.04
N ARG A 154 -8.81 -0.07 8.89
CA ARG A 154 -7.86 0.61 8.02
C ARG A 154 -8.41 1.93 7.47
N ILE A 155 -9.67 1.96 7.07
CA ILE A 155 -10.33 3.18 6.61
C ILE A 155 -10.32 4.22 7.73
N TYR A 156 -10.71 3.84 8.96
CA TYR A 156 -10.67 4.76 10.09
C TYR A 156 -9.27 5.26 10.40
N LEU A 157 -8.26 4.38 10.44
CA LEU A 157 -6.87 4.78 10.69
C LEU A 157 -6.37 5.79 9.65
N ILE A 158 -6.65 5.56 8.37
CA ILE A 158 -6.26 6.48 7.30
C ILE A 158 -7.03 7.80 7.41
N MET A 159 -8.35 7.74 7.61
CA MET A 159 -9.17 8.95 7.75
C MET A 159 -8.74 9.81 8.92
N VAL A 160 -8.53 9.21 10.10
CA VAL A 160 -8.06 9.91 11.30
C VAL A 160 -6.66 10.49 11.09
N SER A 161 -5.75 9.73 10.46
CA SER A 161 -4.40 10.22 10.17
C SER A 161 -4.41 11.42 9.22
N VAL A 162 -5.21 11.35 8.14
CA VAL A 162 -5.27 12.43 7.13
C VAL A 162 -5.98 13.67 7.69
N LEU A 163 -7.20 13.50 8.22
CA LEU A 163 -7.98 14.63 8.75
C LEU A 163 -7.31 15.22 9.99
N GLY A 164 -6.88 14.38 10.93
CA GLY A 164 -6.16 14.81 12.12
C GLY A 164 -4.85 15.50 11.78
N GLY A 165 -4.08 14.97 10.84
CA GLY A 165 -2.85 15.60 10.35
C GLY A 165 -3.09 16.98 9.73
N LEU A 166 -4.14 17.13 8.93
CA LEU A 166 -4.51 18.41 8.32
C LEU A 166 -4.94 19.44 9.38
N ILE A 167 -5.77 19.03 10.34
CA ILE A 167 -6.17 19.90 11.46
C ILE A 167 -4.94 20.33 12.26
N LEU A 168 -4.04 19.40 12.59
CA LEU A 168 -2.80 19.70 13.30
C LEU A 168 -1.94 20.71 12.52
N LEU A 169 -1.77 20.54 11.22
CA LEU A 169 -1.01 21.49 10.39
C LEU A 169 -1.58 22.91 10.47
N VAL A 170 -2.90 23.05 10.32
CA VAL A 170 -3.57 24.36 10.37
C VAL A 170 -3.40 25.00 11.74
N VAL A 171 -3.63 24.25 12.82
CA VAL A 171 -3.50 24.74 14.19
C VAL A 171 -2.06 25.16 14.49
N PHE A 172 -1.07 24.31 14.21
CA PHE A 172 0.33 24.65 14.45
C PHE A 172 0.81 25.81 13.58
N PHE A 173 0.31 25.93 12.34
CA PHE A 173 0.60 27.08 11.50
C PHE A 173 0.14 28.39 12.14
N VAL A 174 -1.16 28.48 12.49
CA VAL A 174 -1.74 29.68 13.11
C VAL A 174 -1.03 30.03 14.42
N LEU A 175 -0.84 29.03 15.29
CA LEU A 175 -0.17 29.24 16.58
C LEU A 175 1.29 29.68 16.42
N SER A 176 2.02 29.15 15.44
CA SER A 176 3.41 29.54 15.19
C SER A 176 3.48 30.98 14.71
N VAL A 177 2.61 31.39 13.78
CA VAL A 177 2.53 32.78 13.29
C VAL A 177 2.20 33.74 14.42
N LEU A 178 1.17 33.45 15.23
CA LEU A 178 0.80 34.29 16.38
C LEU A 178 1.98 34.42 17.37
N LYS A 179 2.62 33.30 17.73
CA LYS A 179 3.75 33.31 18.66
C LYS A 179 4.93 34.16 18.14
N ILE A 180 5.22 34.11 16.84
CA ILE A 180 6.25 34.97 16.22
C ILE A 180 5.88 36.44 16.34
N ILE A 181 4.65 36.81 15.97
CA ILE A 181 4.17 38.21 16.02
C ILE A 181 4.25 38.75 17.45
N PHE A 182 3.74 38.03 18.44
CA PHE A 182 3.79 38.47 19.84
C PHE A 182 5.22 38.58 20.37
N THR A 183 6.08 37.60 20.06
CA THR A 183 7.49 37.65 20.49
C THR A 183 8.20 38.86 19.88
N PHE A 184 7.96 39.14 18.61
CA PHE A 184 8.55 40.29 17.92
C PHE A 184 8.05 41.62 18.47
N ASN A 185 6.75 41.76 18.71
CA ASN A 185 6.17 42.97 19.29
C ASN A 185 6.71 43.27 20.69
N ASN A 186 6.88 42.24 21.54
CA ASN A 186 7.46 42.41 22.86
C ASN A 186 8.92 42.89 22.77
N ILE A 187 9.74 42.29 21.89
CA ILE A 187 11.12 42.71 21.67
C ILE A 187 11.18 44.18 21.21
N ILE A 188 10.29 44.62 20.34
CA ILE A 188 10.24 46.03 19.90
C ILE A 188 9.86 46.94 21.07
N LEU A 189 8.82 46.57 21.83
CA LEU A 189 8.33 47.39 22.95
C LEU A 189 9.40 47.54 24.03
N ASP A 190 10.11 46.47 24.36
CA ASP A 190 11.21 46.46 25.32
C ASP A 190 12.38 47.35 24.86
N ASN A 191 12.66 47.41 23.56
CA ASN A 191 13.70 48.28 22.98
C ASN A 191 13.29 49.76 22.87
N ILE A 192 12.00 50.09 22.92
CA ILE A 192 11.49 51.48 22.85
C ILE A 192 11.32 52.08 24.26
N LEU A 193 11.02 51.25 25.27
CA LEU A 193 10.76 51.68 26.65
C LEU A 193 12.02 51.72 27.56
N LEU A 194 13.19 51.31 27.05
CA LEU A 194 14.51 51.44 27.69
C LEU A 194 15.28 52.62 27.09
#